data_AF-A0A158EHV9-F1
#
_entry.id   AF-A0A158EHV9-F1
#
_cell.length_a   1.000
_cell.length_b   1.000
_cell.length_c   1.000
_cell.angle_alpha   90.00
_cell.angle_beta   90.00
_cell.angle_gamma   90.00
#
_symmetry.space_group_name_H-M   'P 1'
#
loop_
_entity.id
_entity.type
_entity.pdbx_description
1 polymer ?
#
loop_
_entity_poly.entity_id
_entity_poly.type
_entity_poly.pdbx_seq_one_letter_code
_entity_poly.pdbx_strand_id
1 'polypeptide(L)'
;MILGPHMLATEFEHFARANISADAGPGQRADMQRAFYGGVLLVLNLTAILAELDDAQAVEALEEIRAEANAFALAQFLVATRLLEARP
;
A
#
# COMPACT_ATOMS: atom_id res chain seq x y z
N MET A 1 13.37 5.94 16.10
CA MET A 1 12.12 6.33 16.79
C MET A 1 10.99 5.54 16.13
N ILE A 2 10.57 4.44 16.74
CA ILE A 2 9.46 3.62 16.23
C ILE A 2 8.19 4.42 16.51
N LEU A 3 7.50 4.87 15.46
CA LEU A 3 6.23 5.59 15.58
C LEU A 3 5.25 4.67 16.32
N GLY A 4 4.83 5.05 17.52
CA GLY A 4 4.01 4.19 18.37
C GLY A 4 2.62 3.89 17.76
N PRO A 5 1.95 2.80 18.18
CA PRO A 5 0.69 2.31 17.60
C PRO A 5 -0.43 3.36 17.49
N HIS A 6 -0.47 4.33 18.41
CA HIS A 6 -1.45 5.41 18.38
C HIS A 6 -1.25 6.38 17.22
N MET A 7 -0.01 6.70 16.85
CA MET A 7 0.24 7.62 15.73
C MET A 7 -0.16 6.96 14.41
N LEU A 8 0.09 5.65 14.28
CA LEU A 8 -0.34 4.85 13.13
C LEU A 8 -1.86 4.81 13.00
N ALA A 9 -2.59 4.70 14.12
CA ALA A 9 -4.06 4.77 14.13
C ALA A 9 -4.60 6.16 13.73
N THR A 10 -3.93 7.24 14.15
CA THR A 10 -4.31 8.61 13.77
C THR A 10 -4.07 8.87 12.28
N GLU A 11 -2.91 8.47 11.76
CA GLU A 11 -2.60 8.60 10.33
C GLU A 11 -3.51 7.70 9.48
N PHE A 12 -3.92 6.54 10.01
CA PHE A 12 -4.94 5.69 9.41
C PHE A 12 -6.29 6.41 9.27
N GLU A 13 -6.75 7.08 10.32
CA GLU A 13 -8.01 7.82 10.29
C GLU A 13 -7.95 9.01 9.33
N HIS A 14 -6.84 9.75 9.32
CA HIS A 14 -6.64 10.87 8.39
C HIS A 14 -6.61 10.42 6.93
N PHE A 15 -5.87 9.36 6.61
CA PHE A 15 -5.77 8.86 5.24
C PHE A 15 -7.10 8.27 4.74
N ALA A 16 -7.81 7.52 5.58
CA ALA A 16 -9.12 6.97 5.25
C ALA A 16 -10.14 8.08 4.95
N ARG A 17 -10.06 9.23 5.65
CA ARG A 17 -10.90 10.39 5.37
C ARG A 17 -10.47 11.16 4.11
N ALA A 18 -9.19 11.19 3.77
CA ALA A 18 -8.65 11.98 2.66
C ALA A 18 -8.83 11.29 1.29
N ASN A 19 -8.73 9.97 1.23
CA ASN A 19 -8.65 9.23 -0.04
C ASN A 19 -9.86 8.36 -0.37
N ILE A 20 -10.78 8.15 0.58
CA ILE A 20 -12.01 7.41 0.30
C ILE A 20 -13.09 8.40 -0.12
N SER A 21 -13.62 8.23 -1.33
CA SER A 21 -14.72 9.06 -1.84
C SER A 21 -15.88 9.10 -0.85
N ALA A 22 -16.51 10.28 -0.69
CA ALA A 22 -17.69 10.44 0.14
C ALA A 22 -18.82 9.48 -0.27
N ASP A 23 -18.86 9.12 -1.55
CA ASP A 23 -19.86 8.23 -2.16
C ASP A 23 -19.50 6.75 -2.06
N ALA A 24 -18.34 6.40 -1.51
CA ALA A 24 -17.92 5.00 -1.40
C ALA A 24 -18.88 4.21 -0.51
N GLY A 25 -19.32 3.05 -0.98
CA GLY A 25 -20.16 2.15 -0.20
C GLY A 25 -19.39 1.58 1.02
N PRO A 26 -20.10 1.04 2.04
CA PRO A 26 -19.47 0.47 3.23
C PRO A 26 -18.40 -0.59 2.92
N GLY A 27 -18.64 -1.46 1.92
CA GLY A 27 -17.69 -2.46 1.47
C GLY A 27 -16.41 -1.87 0.88
N GLN A 28 -16.54 -0.88 0.00
CA GLN A 28 -15.40 -0.18 -0.61
C GLN A 28 -14.57 0.55 0.45
N ARG A 29 -15.22 1.19 1.43
CA ARG A 29 -14.51 1.79 2.58
C ARG A 29 -13.70 0.76 3.34
N ALA A 30 -14.30 -0.39 3.66
CA ALA A 30 -13.63 -1.47 4.38
C ALA A 30 -12.48 -2.10 3.59
N ASP A 31 -12.61 -2.24 2.27
CA ASP A 31 -11.55 -2.75 1.39
C ASP A 31 -10.37 -1.77 1.30
N MET A 32 -10.65 -0.47 1.15
CA MET A 32 -9.61 0.58 1.12
C MET A 32 -8.89 0.69 2.47
N GLN A 33 -9.64 0.62 3.57
CA GLN A 33 -9.09 0.56 4.93
C GLN A 33 -8.17 -0.66 5.11
N ARG A 34 -8.59 -1.85 4.64
CA ARG A 34 -7.77 -3.06 4.70
C ARG A 34 -6.50 -2.96 3.86
N ALA A 35 -6.59 -2.46 2.62
CA ALA A 35 -5.44 -2.27 1.75
C ALA A 35 -4.41 -1.31 2.36
N PHE A 36 -4.88 -0.21 2.95
CA PHE A 36 -4.01 0.76 3.61
C PHE A 36 -3.37 0.20 4.89
N TYR A 37 -4.16 -0.45 5.77
CA TYR A 37 -3.62 -1.10 6.97
C TYR A 37 -2.56 -2.15 6.62
N GLY A 38 -2.83 -2.96 5.59
CA GLY A 38 -1.86 -3.91 5.05
C GLY A 38 -0.58 -3.24 4.58
N GLY A 39 -0.68 -2.13 3.84
CA GLY A 39 0.49 -1.34 3.41
C GLY A 39 1.30 -0.77 4.56
N VAL A 40 0.65 -0.22 5.59
CA VAL A 40 1.32 0.32 6.78
C VAL A 40 2.04 -0.78 7.56
N LEU A 41 1.37 -1.91 7.81
CA LEU A 41 2.00 -3.07 8.45
C LEU A 41 3.19 -3.58 7.63
N LEU A 42 3.04 -3.64 6.30
CA LEU A 42 4.13 -4.05 5.43
C LEU A 42 5.34 -3.13 5.57
N VAL A 43 5.16 -1.80 5.56
CA VAL A 43 6.25 -0.84 5.74
C VAL A 43 6.92 -0.97 7.12
N LEU A 44 6.14 -1.15 8.19
CA LEU A 44 6.69 -1.30 9.54
C LEU A 44 7.51 -2.59 9.67
N ASN A 45 6.99 -3.71 9.19
CA ASN A 45 7.69 -4.99 9.23
C ASN A 45 8.89 -5.00 8.30
N LEU A 46 8.78 -4.39 7.10
CA LEU A 46 9.89 -4.24 6.18
C LEU A 46 11.03 -3.43 6.81
N THR A 47 10.73 -2.37 7.54
CA THR A 47 11.75 -1.58 8.25
C THR A 47 12.48 -2.41 9.31
N ALA A 48 11.75 -3.25 10.05
CA ALA A 48 12.36 -4.15 11.04
C ALA A 48 13.26 -5.20 10.37
N ILE A 49 12.79 -5.82 9.28
CA ILE A 49 13.56 -6.82 8.52
C ILE A 49 14.82 -6.19 7.90
N LEU A 50 14.70 -5.02 7.26
CA LEU A 50 15.84 -4.34 6.64
C LEU A 50 16.93 -3.97 7.66
N ALA A 51 16.57 -3.75 8.93
CA ALA A 51 17.53 -3.46 9.99
C ALA A 51 18.33 -4.70 10.44
N GLU A 52 17.89 -5.92 10.07
CA GLU A 52 18.57 -7.18 10.37
C GLU A 52 19.47 -7.66 9.21
N LEU A 53 19.34 -7.04 8.03
CA LEU A 53 20.13 -7.35 6.84
C LEU A 53 21.40 -6.50 6.77
N ASP A 54 22.40 -6.99 6.03
CA ASP A 54 23.51 -6.12 5.62
C ASP A 54 23.07 -5.16 4.49
N ASP A 55 23.85 -4.10 4.28
CA ASP A 55 23.50 -3.02 3.33
C ASP A 55 23.27 -3.55 1.90
N ALA A 56 24.03 -4.55 1.45
CA ALA A 56 23.90 -5.08 0.10
C ALA A 56 22.60 -5.87 -0.07
N GLN A 57 22.29 -6.74 0.90
CA GLN A 57 21.05 -7.50 0.94
C GLN A 57 19.82 -6.61 1.09
N ALA A 58 19.91 -5.57 1.92
CA ALA A 58 18.83 -4.62 2.12
C ALA A 58 18.51 -3.85 0.82
N VAL A 59 19.55 -3.43 0.08
CA VAL A 59 19.38 -2.77 -1.22
C VAL A 59 18.77 -3.71 -2.25
N GLU A 60 19.24 -4.96 -2.34
CA GLU A 60 18.68 -5.96 -3.25
C GLU A 60 17.20 -6.24 -2.95
N ALA A 61 16.84 -6.47 -1.69
CA ALA A 61 15.46 -6.68 -1.27
C ALA A 61 14.54 -5.49 -1.60
N LEU A 62 15.03 -4.26 -1.40
CA LEU A 62 14.28 -3.05 -1.76
C LEU A 62 14.07 -2.92 -3.27
N GLU A 63 15.06 -3.29 -4.08
CA GLU A 63 14.98 -3.30 -5.53
C GLU A 63 13.95 -4.33 -6.05
N GLU A 64 13.93 -5.53 -5.48
CA GLU A 64 12.92 -6.54 -5.80
C GLU A 64 11.50 -6.09 -5.46
N ILE A 65 11.29 -5.58 -4.24
CA ILE A 65 9.98 -5.05 -3.82
C ILE A 65 9.53 -3.92 -4.75
N ARG A 66 10.45 -3.03 -5.15
CA ARG A 66 10.15 -1.96 -6.10
C ARG A 66 9.75 -2.51 -7.47
N ALA A 67 10.46 -3.51 -7.97
CA ALA A 67 10.16 -4.16 -9.25
C ALA A 67 8.76 -4.80 -9.24
N GLU A 68 8.41 -5.53 -8.18
CA GLU A 68 7.09 -6.14 -8.01
C GLU A 68 5.97 -5.09 -7.92
N ALA A 69 6.17 -4.05 -7.12
CA ALA A 69 5.19 -2.96 -6.99
C ALA A 69 4.92 -2.28 -8.33
N ASN A 70 5.96 -2.03 -9.13
CA ASN A 70 5.83 -1.46 -10.47
C ASN A 70 5.10 -2.41 -11.44
N ALA A 71 5.43 -3.71 -11.41
CA ALA A 71 4.78 -4.71 -12.24
C ALA A 71 3.28 -4.82 -11.92
N PHE A 72 2.92 -4.82 -10.62
CA PHE A 72 1.53 -4.81 -10.18
C PHE A 72 0.78 -3.55 -10.62
N ALA A 73 1.38 -2.36 -10.44
CA ALA A 73 0.78 -1.09 -10.87
C ALA A 73 0.54 -1.05 -12.39
N LEU A 74 1.50 -1.53 -13.18
CA LEU A 74 1.35 -1.65 -14.64
C LEU A 74 0.22 -2.62 -15.01
N ALA A 75 0.13 -3.78 -14.36
CA ALA A 75 -0.95 -4.73 -14.60
C ALA A 75 -2.33 -4.12 -14.29
N GLN A 76 -2.47 -3.40 -13.17
CA GLN A 76 -3.70 -2.69 -12.82
C GLN A 76 -4.07 -1.64 -13.87
N PHE A 77 -3.10 -0.86 -14.35
CA PHE A 77 -3.31 0.12 -15.41
C PHE A 77 -3.80 -0.53 -16.71
N LEU A 78 -3.15 -1.62 -17.14
CA LEU A 78 -3.53 -2.35 -18.35
C LEU A 78 -4.95 -2.93 -18.23
N VAL A 79 -5.28 -3.54 -17.09
CA VAL A 79 -6.62 -4.09 -16.83
C VAL A 79 -7.67 -2.98 -16.84
N ALA A 80 -7.43 -1.87 -16.14
CA ALA A 80 -8.35 -0.74 -16.10
C ALA A 80 -8.57 -0.14 -17.50
N THR A 81 -7.51 0.02 -18.29
CA THR A 81 -7.58 0.52 -19.66
C THR A 81 -8.45 -0.39 -20.53
N ARG A 82 -8.23 -1.70 -20.46
CA ARG A 82 -9.05 -2.68 -21.20
C ARG A 82 -10.52 -2.68 -20.79
N LEU A 83 -10.82 -2.52 -19.50
CA LEU A 83 -12.19 -2.43 -19.01
C LEU A 83 -12.90 -1.14 -19.45
N LEU A 84 -12.17 -0.04 -19.65
CA LEU A 84 -12.71 1.22 -20.17
C LEU A 84 -12.98 1.14 -21.67
N GLU A 85 -12.09 0.53 -22.45
CA GLU A 85 -12.28 0.29 -23.89
C GLU A 85 -13.43 -0.68 -24.18
N ALA A 86 -13.73 -1.61 -23.28
CA ALA A 86 -14.79 -2.60 -23.43
C ALA A 86 -16.19 -2.09 -23.05
N ARG A 87 -16.33 -0.83 -22.62
CA ARG A 87 -17.64 -0.21 -22.36
C ARG A 87 -18.22 0.33 -23.68
N PRO A 88 -19.44 -0.07 -24.07
CA PRO A 88 -20.11 0.44 -25.27
C PRO A 88 -20.46 1.93 -25.18
#